data_AF-A0A955EE35-F1
#
_entry.id   AF-A0A955EE35-F1
#
_cell.length_a   1.000
_cell.length_b   1.000
_cell.length_c   1.000
_cell.angle_alpha   90.00
_cell.angle_beta   90.00
_cell.angle_gamma   90.00
#
_symmetry.space_group_name_H-M   'P 1'
#
loop_
_entity.id
_entity.type
_entity.pdbx_description
1 polymer ?
#
loop_
_entity_poly.entity_id
_entity_poly.type
_entity_poly.pdbx_seq_one_letter_code
_entity_poly.pdbx_strand_id
1 'polypeptide(L)'
;MQLENRFYTSTEVAQILGVSLRSVYRYLEEGKLKADVKTATNRHRFTRQNILDFLYPQGYDPRLLEAPAIDISSAPVPIATSLPGNYMHSPYGMHPNYSNQSMNPQMYQPYGGHMYPYQQYPMNTPQQNMVNPNMSHGYMPSTLPNDSIGSATPPAPSSNIAPTVDIPAVPVSTPTEVVPEPVVEQPTNEIDWLAKFKEASAKYQSEKVPESLPSAETPVDIPVATAAVPPVVSEAVVQEEPAHTESTYYYRSGVGGLKDIAQTLDKVSKKSDIPYAFTLSAGLSLHKPIKPFSLLHAYVRRADLSLFETSLQLTPNDPESAQLCLLVADGTDALSTKHELHGLSVVSNTRLKHDLINSGETELAKEM
;
A
#
# COMPACT_ATOMS: atom_id res chain seq x y z
N MET A 1 30.91 -7.02 -8.07
CA MET A 1 30.25 -8.00 -7.18
C MET A 1 30.68 -9.39 -7.60
N GLN A 2 31.11 -10.24 -6.67
CA GLN A 2 31.44 -11.64 -6.98
C GLN A 2 30.16 -12.48 -6.83
N LEU A 3 29.63 -12.99 -7.96
CA LEU A 3 28.51 -13.94 -7.94
C LEU A 3 29.06 -15.35 -7.70
N GLU A 4 28.56 -16.03 -6.68
CA GLU A 4 28.87 -17.43 -6.35
C GLU A 4 28.14 -18.41 -7.28
N ASN A 5 28.67 -19.62 -7.44
CA ASN A 5 28.04 -20.72 -8.17
C ASN A 5 26.98 -21.42 -7.31
N ARG A 6 25.86 -20.74 -7.08
CA ARG A 6 24.68 -21.29 -6.38
C ARG A 6 23.38 -20.90 -7.07
N PHE A 7 22.26 -21.44 -6.59
CA PHE A 7 20.94 -21.03 -7.02
C PHE A 7 20.46 -19.79 -6.25
N TYR A 8 20.02 -18.79 -6.99
CA TYR A 8 19.46 -17.56 -6.47
C TYR A 8 17.94 -17.57 -6.56
N THR A 9 17.29 -16.97 -5.58
CA THR A 9 15.84 -16.70 -5.55
C THR A 9 15.50 -15.44 -6.32
N SER A 10 14.24 -15.28 -6.74
CA SER A 10 13.79 -14.07 -7.46
C SER A 10 14.07 -12.77 -6.68
N THR A 11 14.00 -12.81 -5.35
CA THR A 11 14.31 -11.65 -4.49
C THR A 11 15.80 -11.31 -4.48
N GLU A 12 16.67 -12.31 -4.39
CA GLU A 12 18.13 -12.09 -4.48
C GLU A 12 18.51 -11.56 -5.87
N VAL A 13 17.92 -12.11 -6.94
CA VAL A 13 18.15 -11.63 -8.31
C VAL A 13 17.70 -10.18 -8.46
N ALA A 14 16.57 -9.79 -7.88
CA ALA A 14 16.11 -8.40 -7.89
C ALA A 14 17.14 -7.47 -7.24
N GLN A 15 17.70 -7.86 -6.10
CA GLN A 15 18.74 -7.09 -5.39
C GLN A 15 20.05 -7.02 -6.19
N ILE A 16 20.48 -8.12 -6.81
CA ILE A 16 21.71 -8.18 -7.63
C ILE A 16 21.59 -7.27 -8.87
N LEU A 17 20.42 -7.28 -9.53
CA LEU A 17 20.17 -6.47 -10.72
C LEU A 17 19.84 -5.01 -10.40
N GLY A 18 19.58 -4.68 -9.13
CA GLY A 18 19.12 -3.35 -8.72
C GLY A 18 17.74 -3.00 -9.26
N VAL A 19 16.85 -3.99 -9.43
CA VAL A 19 15.49 -3.82 -9.96
C VAL A 19 14.45 -4.34 -8.98
N SER A 20 13.18 -3.93 -9.16
CA SER A 20 12.08 -4.46 -8.34
C SER A 20 11.83 -5.95 -8.61
N LEU A 21 11.28 -6.67 -7.61
CA LEU A 21 10.85 -8.06 -7.78
C LEU A 21 9.83 -8.22 -8.92
N ARG A 22 8.95 -7.22 -9.10
CA ARG A 22 7.97 -7.19 -10.19
C ARG A 22 8.64 -7.14 -11.56
N SER A 23 9.72 -6.38 -11.70
CA SER A 23 10.51 -6.31 -12.93
C SER A 23 11.13 -7.68 -13.26
N VAL A 24 11.60 -8.43 -12.27
CA VAL A 24 12.12 -9.80 -12.47
C VAL A 24 11.05 -10.74 -13.04
N TYR A 25 9.82 -10.70 -12.52
CA TYR A 25 8.71 -11.49 -13.09
C TYR A 25 8.36 -11.04 -14.51
N ARG A 26 8.36 -9.73 -14.78
CA ARG A 26 8.14 -9.22 -16.14
C ARG A 26 9.21 -9.71 -17.11
N TYR A 27 10.49 -9.76 -16.70
CA TYR A 27 11.57 -10.32 -17.54
C TYR A 27 11.44 -11.82 -17.78
N LEU A 28 10.87 -12.57 -16.82
CA LEU A 28 10.53 -13.99 -17.03
C LEU A 28 9.40 -14.14 -18.05
N GLU A 29 8.34 -13.33 -17.96
CA GLU A 29 7.20 -13.35 -18.89
C GLU A 29 7.60 -12.93 -20.31
N GLU A 30 8.44 -11.90 -20.42
CA GLU A 30 9.02 -11.43 -21.68
C GLU A 30 10.09 -12.38 -22.25
N GLY A 31 10.50 -13.42 -21.50
CA GLY A 31 11.52 -14.38 -21.91
C GLY A 31 12.96 -13.83 -21.95
N LYS A 32 13.18 -12.62 -21.43
CA LYS A 32 14.50 -11.96 -21.34
C LYS A 32 15.38 -12.59 -20.26
N LEU A 33 14.77 -13.03 -19.17
CA LEU A 33 15.43 -13.75 -18.09
C LEU A 33 14.92 -15.18 -18.07
N LYS A 34 15.82 -16.16 -17.99
CA LYS A 34 15.46 -17.59 -17.94
C LYS A 34 15.77 -18.16 -16.55
N ALA A 35 14.79 -18.84 -15.97
CA ALA A 35 14.98 -19.63 -14.76
C ALA A 35 15.38 -21.05 -15.13
N ASP A 36 16.44 -21.57 -14.53
CA ASP A 36 16.97 -22.91 -14.82
C ASP A 36 16.12 -24.00 -14.15
N VAL A 37 15.72 -23.77 -12.91
CA VAL A 37 14.94 -24.73 -12.13
C VAL A 37 13.64 -24.09 -11.63
N LYS A 38 12.51 -24.75 -11.90
CA LYS A 38 11.24 -24.52 -11.18
C LYS A 38 11.09 -25.59 -10.13
N THR A 39 11.04 -25.16 -8.87
CA THR A 39 10.74 -26.08 -7.75
C THR A 39 9.31 -26.62 -7.86
N ALA A 40 9.01 -27.75 -7.21
CA ALA A 40 7.64 -28.31 -7.13
C ALA A 40 6.61 -27.30 -6.57
N THR A 41 7.06 -26.33 -5.76
CA THR A 41 6.26 -25.21 -5.25
C THR A 41 6.05 -24.06 -6.25
N ASN A 42 6.37 -24.26 -7.52
CA ASN A 42 6.32 -23.26 -8.60
C ASN A 42 7.17 -21.99 -8.32
N ARG A 43 8.25 -22.11 -7.53
CA ARG A 43 9.20 -21.02 -7.31
C ARG A 43 10.38 -21.15 -8.27
N HIS A 44 10.72 -20.04 -8.92
CA HIS A 44 11.85 -19.93 -9.84
C HIS A 44 13.19 -19.89 -9.10
N ARG A 45 14.20 -20.52 -9.69
CA ARG A 45 15.60 -20.48 -9.27
C ARG A 45 16.48 -20.14 -10.46
N PHE A 46 17.48 -19.31 -10.21
CA PHE A 46 18.38 -18.77 -11.23
C PHE A 46 19.80 -19.20 -10.92
N THR A 47 20.56 -19.58 -11.93
CA THR A 47 22.01 -19.80 -11.77
C THR A 47 22.78 -18.51 -11.98
N ARG A 48 24.04 -18.49 -11.54
CA ARG A 48 24.98 -17.40 -11.85
C ARG A 48 25.01 -17.07 -13.35
N GLN A 49 25.00 -18.09 -14.21
CA GLN A 49 25.07 -17.91 -15.64
C GLN A 49 23.83 -17.18 -16.19
N ASN A 50 22.63 -17.50 -15.72
CA ASN A 50 21.42 -16.81 -16.18
C ASN A 50 21.45 -15.30 -15.87
N ILE A 51 22.01 -14.94 -14.71
CA ILE A 51 22.15 -13.54 -14.31
C ILE A 51 23.21 -12.85 -15.17
N LEU A 52 24.33 -13.50 -15.44
CA LEU A 52 25.39 -12.97 -16.29
C LEU A 52 24.97 -12.82 -17.74
N ASP A 53 24.26 -13.81 -18.30
CA ASP A 53 23.73 -13.77 -19.67
C ASP A 53 22.73 -12.60 -19.82
N PHE A 54 21.95 -12.32 -18.79
CA PHE A 54 21.02 -11.18 -18.77
C PHE A 54 21.75 -9.84 -18.70
N LEU A 55 22.79 -9.72 -17.87
CA LEU A 55 23.57 -8.49 -17.73
C LEU A 55 24.47 -8.23 -18.94
N TYR A 56 24.97 -9.28 -19.58
CA TYR A 56 25.94 -9.24 -20.67
C TYR A 56 25.50 -10.12 -21.84
N PRO A 57 24.44 -9.75 -22.58
CA PRO A 57 23.89 -10.57 -23.67
C PRO A 57 24.87 -10.75 -24.85
N GLN A 58 25.91 -9.91 -24.94
CA GLN A 58 26.96 -10.00 -25.96
C GLN A 58 28.11 -10.94 -25.57
N GLY A 59 27.99 -11.64 -24.45
CA GLY A 59 29.03 -12.50 -23.89
C GLY A 59 29.77 -11.81 -22.76
N TYR A 60 29.99 -12.56 -21.69
CA TYR A 60 30.81 -12.16 -20.55
C TYR A 60 32.28 -12.47 -20.87
N ASP A 61 33.13 -11.45 -21.00
CA ASP A 61 34.59 -11.67 -21.06
C ASP A 61 35.15 -11.69 -19.63
N PRO A 62 35.53 -12.88 -19.10
CA PRO A 62 36.08 -13.00 -17.75
C PRO A 62 37.34 -12.16 -17.51
N ARG A 63 38.03 -11.74 -18.57
CA ARG A 63 39.28 -10.96 -18.48
C ARG A 63 39.06 -9.50 -18.07
N LEU A 64 37.84 -8.96 -18.17
CA LEU A 64 37.56 -7.56 -17.84
C LEU A 64 37.31 -7.31 -16.35
N LEU A 65 37.19 -8.36 -15.52
CA LEU A 65 36.97 -8.24 -14.07
C LEU A 65 38.13 -8.77 -13.23
N GLU A 66 39.09 -9.49 -13.82
CA GLU A 66 40.39 -9.75 -13.23
C GLU A 66 41.33 -8.58 -13.57
N ALA A 67 41.03 -7.39 -13.04
CA ALA A 67 42.08 -6.40 -12.87
C ALA A 67 43.09 -7.00 -11.87
N PRO A 68 44.38 -7.14 -12.22
CA PRO A 68 45.37 -7.56 -11.25
C PRO A 68 45.35 -6.57 -10.10
N ALA A 69 45.29 -7.06 -8.86
CA ALA A 69 45.43 -6.22 -7.68
C ALA A 69 46.71 -5.39 -7.83
N ILE A 70 46.56 -4.10 -8.13
CA ILE A 70 47.68 -3.17 -8.18
C ILE A 70 48.09 -2.98 -6.73
N ASP A 71 49.17 -3.65 -6.34
CA ASP A 71 49.87 -3.44 -5.08
C ASP A 71 50.40 -2.01 -5.07
N ILE A 72 49.76 -1.14 -4.30
CA ILE A 72 50.08 0.30 -4.21
C ILE A 72 51.23 0.54 -3.20
N SER A 73 51.94 -0.49 -2.74
CA SER A 73 52.93 -0.38 -1.66
C SER A 73 54.36 -0.02 -2.12
N SER A 74 54.60 0.38 -3.38
CA SER A 74 55.94 0.84 -3.75
C SER A 74 56.00 1.71 -5.01
N ALA A 75 55.97 3.04 -4.84
CA ALA A 75 56.71 3.94 -5.73
C ALA A 75 56.98 5.32 -5.07
N PRO A 76 58.18 5.91 -5.29
CA PRO A 76 58.68 7.06 -4.57
C PRO A 76 58.27 8.41 -5.19
N VAL A 77 58.31 9.43 -4.36
CA VAL A 77 58.08 10.86 -4.65
C VAL A 77 59.04 11.38 -5.72
N PRO A 78 58.57 12.11 -6.77
CA PRO A 78 59.46 12.93 -7.57
C PRO A 78 59.43 14.40 -7.13
N ILE A 79 60.64 14.94 -7.18
CA ILE A 79 61.13 16.22 -6.70
C ILE A 79 60.67 17.39 -7.57
N ALA A 80 60.45 18.53 -6.93
CA ALA A 80 60.20 19.82 -7.54
C ALA A 80 61.31 20.24 -8.53
N THR A 81 60.93 20.77 -9.68
CA THR A 81 61.82 21.59 -10.51
C THR A 81 61.03 22.73 -11.14
N SER A 82 61.60 23.92 -11.01
CA SER A 82 61.05 25.24 -11.26
C SER A 82 61.48 25.83 -12.61
N LEU A 83 60.70 26.81 -13.09
CA LEU A 83 60.99 27.91 -14.06
C LEU A 83 60.85 27.60 -15.58
N PRO A 84 60.79 28.63 -16.46
CA PRO A 84 59.79 29.71 -16.53
C PRO A 84 59.26 29.98 -17.97
N GLY A 85 58.10 30.65 -18.08
CA GLY A 85 57.71 31.57 -19.17
C GLY A 85 57.58 31.07 -20.62
N ASN A 86 56.38 31.18 -21.22
CA ASN A 86 56.09 32.23 -22.21
C ASN A 86 54.64 32.21 -22.70
N TYR A 87 54.13 33.41 -22.93
CA TYR A 87 52.82 33.74 -23.47
C TYR A 87 52.65 33.28 -24.92
N MET A 88 51.44 32.82 -25.29
CA MET A 88 50.82 33.17 -26.57
C MET A 88 49.29 33.15 -26.43
N HIS A 89 48.67 34.18 -26.99
CA HIS A 89 47.26 34.54 -26.96
C HIS A 89 46.35 33.49 -27.64
N SER A 90 45.10 33.38 -27.16
CA SER A 90 43.96 33.36 -28.08
C SER A 90 42.69 33.93 -27.41
N PRO A 91 41.89 34.76 -28.12
CA PRO A 91 40.75 35.48 -27.57
C PRO A 91 39.39 34.78 -27.81
N TYR A 92 38.37 35.26 -27.09
CA TYR A 92 36.93 34.95 -27.17
C TYR A 92 36.40 33.81 -26.30
N GLY A 93 35.46 34.19 -25.41
CA GLY A 93 34.62 33.25 -24.67
C GLY A 93 33.99 33.86 -23.42
N MET A 94 33.04 34.78 -23.61
CA MET A 94 32.17 35.32 -22.57
C MET A 94 31.57 34.21 -21.69
N HIS A 95 31.81 34.25 -20.39
CA HIS A 95 30.99 33.54 -19.39
C HIS A 95 30.57 34.53 -18.30
N PRO A 96 29.26 34.65 -18.00
CA PRO A 96 28.80 35.53 -16.94
C PRO A 96 29.03 34.92 -15.55
N ASN A 97 29.49 35.81 -14.69
CA ASN A 97 29.64 35.72 -13.25
C ASN A 97 28.38 35.13 -12.57
N TYR A 98 28.50 33.99 -11.89
CA TYR A 98 27.68 33.69 -10.72
C TYR A 98 28.56 33.81 -9.49
N SER A 99 28.30 34.90 -8.76
CA SER A 99 28.82 35.23 -7.46
C SER A 99 28.58 34.09 -6.46
N ASN A 100 29.69 33.58 -5.93
CA ASN A 100 29.72 32.80 -4.69
C ASN A 100 29.24 33.68 -3.54
N GLN A 101 28.00 33.47 -3.09
CA GLN A 101 27.52 34.02 -1.82
C GLN A 101 27.75 32.95 -0.73
N SER A 102 28.88 33.12 -0.06
CA SER A 102 29.23 32.50 1.21
C SER A 102 28.12 32.76 2.24
N MET A 103 27.34 31.74 2.56
CA MET A 103 26.50 31.71 3.75
C MET A 103 27.13 30.81 4.82
N ASN A 104 27.73 31.51 5.79
CA ASN A 104 27.86 31.21 7.21
C ASN A 104 27.23 29.89 7.73
N PRO A 105 28.00 28.97 8.34
CA PRO A 105 27.47 27.90 9.15
C PRO A 105 27.32 28.39 10.61
N GLN A 106 26.16 28.91 10.96
CA GLN A 106 25.80 29.17 12.36
C GLN A 106 25.23 27.89 12.99
N MET A 107 26.01 27.36 13.93
CA MET A 107 25.65 26.55 15.09
C MET A 107 24.20 26.04 15.16
N TYR A 108 24.02 24.74 14.91
CA TYR A 108 22.93 23.99 15.53
C TYR A 108 23.51 23.21 16.70
N GLN A 109 23.10 23.59 17.92
CA GLN A 109 23.41 22.85 19.13
C GLN A 109 22.54 21.58 19.22
N PRO A 110 23.08 20.46 19.73
CA PRO A 110 22.30 19.26 19.98
C PRO A 110 21.41 19.47 21.21
N TYR A 111 20.10 19.51 21.00
CA TYR A 111 19.13 19.47 22.10
C TYR A 111 19.29 18.16 22.88
N GLY A 112 19.44 18.33 24.19
CA GLY A 112 19.79 17.30 25.15
C GLY A 112 18.74 16.21 25.30
N GLY A 113 19.25 15.04 25.69
CA GLY A 113 18.47 13.88 26.07
C GLY A 113 17.60 14.18 27.29
N HIS A 114 16.30 13.98 27.11
CA HIS A 114 15.40 13.74 28.22
C HIS A 114 15.50 12.26 28.61
N MET A 115 16.29 12.01 29.66
CA MET A 115 16.22 10.83 30.51
C MET A 115 14.80 10.72 31.07
N TYR A 116 14.05 9.70 30.65
CA TYR A 116 12.84 9.30 31.34
C TYR A 116 13.23 8.51 32.60
N PRO A 117 12.82 8.93 33.81
CA PRO A 117 12.98 8.11 34.98
C PRO A 117 12.04 6.90 34.89
N TYR A 118 12.61 5.70 34.99
CA TYR A 118 11.89 4.46 35.28
C TYR A 118 11.04 4.66 36.54
N GLN A 119 9.72 4.73 36.40
CA GLN A 119 8.83 4.50 37.52
C GLN A 119 8.81 3.00 37.80
N GLN A 120 9.43 2.62 38.91
CA GLN A 120 9.27 1.31 39.53
C GLN A 120 7.82 1.16 39.96
N TYR A 121 7.10 0.22 39.35
CA TYR A 121 5.81 -0.22 39.86
C TYR A 121 6.04 -1.09 41.10
N PRO A 122 5.43 -0.77 42.25
CA PRO A 122 5.51 -1.63 43.43
C PRO A 122 4.70 -2.91 43.21
N MET A 123 5.36 -4.03 43.45
CA MET A 123 4.75 -5.33 43.73
C MET A 123 3.62 -5.18 44.74
N ASN A 124 2.41 -5.58 44.36
CA ASN A 124 1.31 -5.79 45.29
C ASN A 124 0.81 -7.23 45.13
N THR A 125 1.30 -8.10 46.00
CA THR A 125 0.58 -9.29 46.46
C THR A 125 0.01 -8.98 47.84
N PRO A 126 -1.25 -9.33 48.08
CA PRO A 126 -1.58 -10.14 49.26
C PRO A 126 -2.42 -11.35 48.86
N GLN A 127 -2.02 -12.56 49.28
CA GLN A 127 -2.61 -13.33 50.39
C GLN A 127 -4.11 -13.65 50.21
N GLN A 128 -4.47 -14.92 49.98
CA GLN A 128 -4.67 -16.01 50.96
C GLN A 128 -6.09 -16.00 51.59
N ASN A 129 -6.65 -17.22 51.70
CA ASN A 129 -7.96 -17.62 52.23
C ASN A 129 -9.15 -17.39 51.27
N MET A 130 -9.98 -18.39 50.97
CA MET A 130 -10.67 -19.21 51.97
C MET A 130 -10.74 -20.70 51.63
N VAL A 131 -10.44 -21.47 52.67
CA VAL A 131 -10.86 -22.84 52.93
C VAL A 131 -12.39 -22.90 52.96
N ASN A 132 -13.00 -23.90 52.32
CA ASN A 132 -14.26 -24.44 52.82
C ASN A 132 -14.26 -25.98 52.66
N PRO A 133 -14.50 -26.73 53.74
CA PRO A 133 -14.46 -28.18 53.71
C PRO A 133 -15.86 -28.80 53.63
N ASN A 134 -15.87 -30.06 53.18
CA ASN A 134 -16.76 -31.12 53.63
C ASN A 134 -18.19 -31.19 53.05
N MET A 135 -18.39 -32.13 52.11
CA MET A 135 -19.48 -33.10 52.25
C MET A 135 -19.05 -34.47 51.72
N SER A 136 -18.88 -35.35 52.69
CA SER A 136 -18.56 -36.78 52.65
C SER A 136 -19.77 -37.70 52.42
N HIS A 137 -19.47 -38.95 52.01
CA HIS A 137 -20.26 -40.20 51.99
C HIS A 137 -20.98 -40.53 50.67
N GLY A 138 -20.82 -41.73 50.06
CA GLY A 138 -20.17 -42.99 50.44
C GLY A 138 -19.93 -43.87 49.20
N TYR A 139 -18.89 -44.73 49.20
CA TYR A 139 -18.95 -46.19 49.43
C TYR A 139 -19.79 -46.92 48.35
N MET A 140 -19.30 -47.88 47.53
CA MET A 140 -18.33 -48.97 47.70
C MET A 140 -17.89 -49.55 46.32
N PRO A 141 -16.91 -50.49 46.29
CA PRO A 141 -16.09 -50.87 45.12
C PRO A 141 -16.39 -52.29 44.58
N SER A 142 -15.60 -52.73 43.58
CA SER A 142 -15.21 -54.11 43.17
C SER A 142 -15.24 -54.21 41.62
N THR A 143 -14.33 -54.82 40.86
CA THR A 143 -13.13 -55.65 41.05
C THR A 143 -12.46 -55.79 39.67
N LEU A 144 -11.12 -55.87 39.65
CA LEU A 144 -10.23 -56.40 38.58
C LEU A 144 -10.62 -57.85 38.17
N PRO A 145 -10.11 -58.52 37.09
CA PRO A 145 -8.70 -58.61 36.63
C PRO A 145 -8.48 -58.64 35.07
N ASN A 146 -7.35 -58.18 34.50
CA ASN A 146 -6.00 -58.77 34.31
C ASN A 146 -5.78 -59.32 32.86
N ASP A 147 -4.49 -59.41 32.49
CA ASP A 147 -3.84 -59.94 31.26
C ASP A 147 -3.31 -58.81 30.34
N SER A 148 -2.02 -58.42 30.31
CA SER A 148 -0.76 -59.18 30.14
C SER A 148 -0.80 -59.98 28.83
N ILE A 149 -0.02 -59.72 27.77
CA ILE A 149 1.45 -59.86 27.58
C ILE A 149 1.76 -59.21 26.20
N GLY A 150 2.84 -58.43 26.01
CA GLY A 150 3.98 -58.96 25.24
C GLY A 150 4.68 -57.89 24.38
N SER A 151 6.01 -57.77 24.58
CA SER A 151 6.96 -57.01 23.75
C SER A 151 7.44 -57.84 22.56
N ALA A 152 7.64 -57.22 21.39
CA ALA A 152 8.71 -57.58 20.44
C ALA A 152 8.86 -56.53 19.33
N THR A 153 10.12 -56.26 19.02
CA THR A 153 10.73 -55.30 18.07
C THR A 153 10.56 -55.69 16.58
N PRO A 154 11.03 -54.88 15.60
CA PRO A 154 10.52 -54.81 14.22
C PRO A 154 11.23 -55.73 13.23
N PRO A 155 10.73 -55.79 11.98
CA PRO A 155 11.63 -55.74 10.83
C PRO A 155 11.17 -54.79 9.71
N ALA A 156 12.15 -54.17 9.05
CA ALA A 156 12.07 -53.68 7.66
C ALA A 156 12.81 -54.71 6.75
N PRO A 157 13.02 -54.45 5.44
CA PRO A 157 12.08 -54.18 4.35
C PRO A 157 12.20 -55.25 3.22
N SER A 158 11.25 -55.36 2.29
CA SER A 158 11.51 -55.59 0.84
C SER A 158 10.26 -55.82 -0.02
N SER A 159 10.28 -55.14 -1.17
CA SER A 159 9.92 -55.58 -2.53
C SER A 159 8.48 -56.01 -2.89
N ASN A 160 7.90 -55.20 -3.79
CA ASN A 160 7.46 -55.57 -5.15
C ASN A 160 6.20 -56.45 -5.27
N ILE A 161 5.12 -55.90 -5.84
CA ILE A 161 4.17 -56.55 -6.77
C ILE A 161 3.25 -55.44 -7.34
N ALA A 162 3.20 -55.34 -8.67
CA ALA A 162 2.22 -54.57 -9.43
C ALA A 162 0.80 -55.16 -9.28
N PRO A 163 -0.25 -54.38 -9.59
CA PRO A 163 -1.22 -54.96 -10.51
C PRO A 163 -1.71 -53.97 -11.58
N THR A 164 -1.50 -54.40 -12.82
CA THR A 164 -2.53 -54.66 -13.83
C THR A 164 -3.75 -53.74 -13.87
N VAL A 165 -3.74 -53.00 -14.97
CA VAL A 165 -4.83 -52.31 -15.67
C VAL A 165 -6.01 -53.25 -15.92
N ASP A 166 -7.21 -52.84 -15.50
CA ASP A 166 -8.46 -53.30 -16.08
C ASP A 166 -9.34 -52.06 -16.36
N ILE A 167 -9.46 -51.74 -17.65
CA ILE A 167 -10.31 -50.67 -18.19
C ILE A 167 -11.54 -51.37 -18.79
N PRO A 168 -12.75 -51.19 -18.23
CA PRO A 168 -13.97 -51.53 -18.97
C PRO A 168 -14.33 -50.40 -19.93
N ALA A 169 -14.27 -50.72 -21.22
CA ALA A 169 -14.77 -49.92 -22.33
C ALA A 169 -16.31 -49.80 -22.30
N VAL A 170 -16.83 -48.58 -22.46
CA VAL A 170 -18.24 -48.28 -22.75
C VAL A 170 -18.30 -47.08 -23.71
N PRO A 171 -19.23 -47.03 -24.69
CA PRO A 171 -18.93 -46.63 -26.05
C PRO A 171 -19.28 -45.19 -26.44
N VAL A 172 -18.68 -44.81 -27.56
CA VAL A 172 -18.97 -43.72 -28.51
C VAL A 172 -20.45 -43.33 -28.58
N SER A 173 -20.73 -42.03 -28.47
CA SER A 173 -21.89 -41.38 -29.08
C SER A 173 -21.50 -39.98 -29.56
N THR A 174 -21.82 -39.75 -30.83
CA THR A 174 -21.53 -38.63 -31.73
C THR A 174 -22.38 -37.37 -31.42
N PRO A 175 -22.13 -36.23 -32.10
CA PRO A 175 -22.35 -34.89 -31.56
C PRO A 175 -23.77 -34.37 -31.81
N THR A 176 -24.31 -33.61 -30.84
CA THR A 176 -25.55 -32.86 -31.01
C THR A 176 -25.23 -31.45 -31.50
N GLU A 177 -25.58 -31.24 -32.76
CA GLU A 177 -25.77 -29.98 -33.46
C GLU A 177 -26.85 -29.14 -32.74
N VAL A 178 -26.47 -27.96 -32.24
CA VAL A 178 -27.39 -26.98 -31.66
C VAL A 178 -27.69 -25.94 -32.74
N VAL A 179 -28.94 -25.97 -33.21
CA VAL A 179 -29.56 -24.99 -34.09
C VAL A 179 -29.72 -23.65 -33.34
N PRO A 180 -29.40 -22.50 -33.96
CA PRO A 180 -29.58 -21.19 -33.34
C PRO A 180 -31.04 -20.72 -33.38
N GLU A 181 -31.56 -20.25 -32.23
CA GLU A 181 -32.84 -19.53 -32.13
C GLU A 181 -32.66 -18.01 -32.44
N PRO A 182 -33.66 -17.37 -33.06
CA PRO A 182 -33.57 -15.98 -33.52
C PRO A 182 -33.72 -14.97 -32.38
N VAL A 183 -32.73 -14.08 -32.24
CA VAL A 183 -32.80 -12.89 -31.36
C VAL A 183 -33.73 -11.87 -31.99
N VAL A 184 -34.81 -11.56 -31.26
CA VAL A 184 -35.74 -10.46 -31.53
C VAL A 184 -35.02 -9.14 -31.26
N GLU A 185 -34.80 -8.35 -32.31
CA GLU A 185 -34.33 -6.97 -32.24
C GLU A 185 -35.37 -6.09 -31.51
N GLN A 186 -34.95 -5.44 -30.42
CA GLN A 186 -35.70 -4.32 -29.85
C GLN A 186 -35.05 -3.00 -30.27
N PRO A 187 -35.84 -2.00 -30.68
CA PRO A 187 -35.34 -0.73 -31.18
C PRO A 187 -34.64 0.07 -30.07
N THR A 188 -33.41 0.43 -30.35
CA THR A 188 -32.61 1.41 -29.62
C THR A 188 -33.29 2.77 -29.68
N ASN A 189 -33.99 3.14 -28.61
CA ASN A 189 -34.22 4.55 -28.32
C ASN A 189 -32.90 5.14 -27.84
N GLU A 190 -32.12 5.66 -28.78
CA GLU A 190 -30.97 6.52 -28.51
C GLU A 190 -31.44 7.70 -27.67
N ILE A 191 -31.18 7.63 -26.38
CA ILE A 191 -31.34 8.75 -25.47
C ILE A 191 -30.21 9.73 -25.82
N ASP A 192 -30.55 10.84 -26.48
CA ASP A 192 -29.59 11.90 -26.79
C ASP A 192 -29.18 12.61 -25.49
N TRP A 193 -28.12 12.07 -24.87
CA TRP A 193 -27.53 12.55 -23.63
C TRP A 193 -27.09 14.02 -23.72
N LEU A 194 -26.85 14.53 -24.92
CA LEU A 194 -26.44 15.92 -25.15
C LEU A 194 -27.58 16.91 -24.92
N ALA A 195 -28.83 16.52 -25.23
CA ALA A 195 -30.00 17.33 -24.94
C ALA A 195 -30.28 17.40 -23.43
N LYS A 196 -30.21 16.26 -22.73
CA LYS A 196 -30.34 16.22 -21.26
C LYS A 196 -29.24 16.99 -20.54
N PHE A 197 -28.03 17.03 -21.09
CA PHE A 197 -26.93 17.81 -20.51
C PHE A 197 -27.12 19.33 -20.68
N LYS A 198 -27.62 19.78 -21.83
CA LYS A 198 -27.95 21.21 -22.04
C LYS A 198 -29.09 21.68 -21.15
N GLU A 199 -30.09 20.83 -20.92
CA GLU A 199 -31.23 21.15 -20.05
C GLU A 199 -30.82 21.25 -18.57
N ALA A 200 -29.94 20.35 -18.09
CA ALA A 200 -29.41 20.40 -16.73
C ALA A 200 -28.53 21.64 -16.47
N SER A 201 -27.73 22.05 -17.46
CA SER A 201 -26.88 23.24 -17.37
C SER A 201 -27.70 24.54 -17.31
N ALA A 202 -28.75 24.64 -18.15
CA ALA A 202 -29.65 25.80 -18.13
C ALA A 202 -30.36 25.97 -16.79
N LYS A 203 -30.77 24.85 -16.15
CA LYS A 203 -31.46 24.87 -14.85
C LYS A 203 -30.56 25.41 -13.72
N TYR A 204 -29.27 25.04 -13.73
CA TYR A 204 -28.28 25.55 -12.77
C TYR A 204 -27.94 27.02 -12.98
N GLN A 205 -27.97 27.49 -14.22
CA GLN A 205 -27.68 28.88 -14.55
C GLN A 205 -28.85 29.81 -14.22
N SER A 206 -30.09 29.31 -14.30
CA SER A 206 -31.29 30.05 -13.89
C SER A 206 -31.49 30.12 -12.37
N GLU A 207 -30.94 29.18 -11.60
CA GLU A 207 -31.11 29.11 -10.13
C GLU A 207 -30.07 29.96 -9.36
N LYS A 208 -29.06 30.53 -10.05
CA LYS A 208 -28.02 31.38 -9.45
C LYS A 208 -28.31 32.88 -9.50
N VAL A 209 -29.57 33.28 -9.67
CA VAL A 209 -29.99 34.69 -9.55
C VAL A 209 -30.73 34.87 -8.22
N PRO A 210 -30.15 35.57 -7.22
CA PRO A 210 -30.94 36.04 -6.09
C PRO A 210 -31.91 37.10 -6.59
N GLU A 211 -33.17 36.69 -6.58
CA GLU A 211 -34.38 37.50 -6.75
C GLU A 211 -34.37 38.65 -5.74
N SER A 212 -34.12 39.86 -6.23
CA SER A 212 -34.43 41.11 -5.53
C SER A 212 -35.53 41.81 -6.32
N LEU A 213 -36.68 41.95 -5.66
CA LEU A 213 -37.85 42.68 -6.14
C LEU A 213 -37.97 44.02 -5.37
N PRO A 214 -38.77 44.98 -5.86
CA PRO A 214 -38.32 46.33 -6.19
C PRO A 214 -38.75 47.37 -5.15
N SER A 215 -38.14 48.56 -5.18
CA SER A 215 -38.81 49.77 -4.68
C SER A 215 -38.26 51.05 -5.27
N ALA A 216 -39.21 51.95 -5.46
CA ALA A 216 -39.18 53.15 -6.26
C ALA A 216 -38.36 54.30 -5.66
N GLU A 217 -37.94 55.13 -6.61
CA GLU A 217 -37.58 56.54 -6.56
C GLU A 217 -38.07 57.35 -5.33
N THR A 218 -37.18 58.17 -4.77
CA THR A 218 -37.43 59.62 -4.60
C THR A 218 -36.10 60.39 -4.43
N PRO A 219 -36.00 61.64 -4.91
CA PRO A 219 -34.77 62.46 -4.90
C PRO A 219 -34.86 63.66 -3.94
N VAL A 220 -33.81 63.95 -3.13
CA VAL A 220 -33.56 65.31 -2.57
C VAL A 220 -32.06 65.54 -2.25
N ASP A 221 -31.40 66.28 -3.14
CA ASP A 221 -30.57 67.49 -2.98
C ASP A 221 -29.70 67.85 -1.71
N ILE A 222 -28.37 68.01 -1.99
CA ILE A 222 -27.28 68.97 -1.55
C ILE A 222 -26.79 69.10 -0.08
N PRO A 223 -25.59 69.69 0.24
CA PRO A 223 -24.30 69.89 -0.47
C PRO A 223 -22.96 69.59 0.31
N VAL A 224 -21.86 69.45 -0.44
CA VAL A 224 -20.47 70.00 -0.21
C VAL A 224 -19.60 69.51 0.97
N ALA A 225 -18.49 68.81 0.67
CA ALA A 225 -17.10 69.33 0.80
C ALA A 225 -16.01 68.22 0.81
N THR A 226 -15.02 68.40 -0.07
CA THR A 226 -13.57 68.12 0.12
C THR A 226 -13.04 66.67 0.04
N ALA A 227 -12.57 66.36 -1.17
CA ALA A 227 -11.24 65.82 -1.53
C ALA A 227 -10.53 64.84 -0.58
N ALA A 228 -10.37 63.59 -1.02
CA ALA A 228 -9.09 62.98 -1.42
C ALA A 228 -9.29 61.49 -1.77
N VAL A 229 -8.87 61.10 -2.96
CA VAL A 229 -8.77 59.70 -3.43
C VAL A 229 -7.41 59.14 -2.98
N PRO A 230 -7.33 57.89 -2.50
CA PRO A 230 -6.56 56.88 -3.22
C PRO A 230 -7.35 55.57 -3.44
N PRO A 231 -6.88 54.69 -4.34
CA PRO A 231 -7.72 53.75 -5.06
C PRO A 231 -7.93 52.41 -4.35
N VAL A 232 -9.16 51.92 -4.46
CA VAL A 232 -9.54 50.56 -4.89
C VAL A 232 -8.46 49.49 -4.75
N VAL A 233 -8.53 48.71 -3.68
CA VAL A 233 -8.40 47.25 -3.75
C VAL A 233 -9.46 46.68 -2.82
N SER A 234 -10.64 46.40 -3.37
CA SER A 234 -11.67 45.64 -2.68
C SER A 234 -11.16 44.21 -2.57
N GLU A 235 -10.63 43.89 -1.40
CA GLU A 235 -10.34 42.55 -0.93
C GLU A 235 -11.66 41.78 -0.94
N ALA A 236 -11.87 41.02 -2.02
CA ALA A 236 -12.92 40.03 -2.07
C ALA A 236 -12.62 39.05 -0.94
N VAL A 237 -13.42 39.13 0.12
CA VAL A 237 -13.59 38.07 1.11
C VAL A 237 -14.11 36.86 0.33
N VAL A 238 -13.17 36.10 -0.22
CA VAL A 238 -13.36 34.69 -0.53
C VAL A 238 -13.67 34.07 0.83
N GLN A 239 -14.94 33.72 1.03
CA GLN A 239 -15.27 32.69 2.00
C GLN A 239 -14.47 31.45 1.58
N GLU A 240 -13.30 31.27 2.20
CA GLU A 240 -12.64 29.98 2.23
C GLU A 240 -13.63 29.01 2.87
N GLU A 241 -14.31 28.24 2.03
CA GLU A 241 -14.77 26.91 2.39
C GLU A 241 -13.63 26.22 3.15
N PRO A 242 -13.86 25.64 4.34
CA PRO A 242 -12.79 25.04 5.10
C PRO A 242 -12.17 23.93 4.25
N ALA A 243 -10.92 24.13 3.84
CA ALA A 243 -10.12 23.10 3.22
C ALA A 243 -10.04 21.93 4.20
N HIS A 244 -10.88 20.91 3.99
CA HIS A 244 -10.78 19.65 4.70
C HIS A 244 -9.42 19.02 4.33
N THR A 245 -8.41 19.27 5.16
CA THR A 245 -7.08 18.68 5.00
C THR A 245 -7.15 17.21 5.38
N GLU A 246 -7.62 16.38 4.45
CA GLU A 246 -7.54 14.92 4.60
C GLU A 246 -6.05 14.55 4.63
N SER A 247 -5.55 14.22 5.82
CA SER A 247 -4.16 13.79 6.00
C SER A 247 -4.10 12.28 5.81
N THR A 248 -3.28 11.84 4.85
CA THR A 248 -3.13 10.42 4.48
C THR A 248 -1.83 9.86 5.04
N TYR A 249 -1.92 8.70 5.69
CA TYR A 249 -0.77 8.04 6.33
C TYR A 249 -0.64 6.59 5.85
N TYR A 250 0.55 6.22 5.40
CA TYR A 250 0.85 4.90 4.83
C TYR A 250 1.67 4.06 5.79
N TYR A 251 1.25 2.81 5.97
CA TYR A 251 1.81 1.90 6.96
C TYR A 251 2.00 0.48 6.44
N ARG A 252 2.97 -0.19 7.03
CA ARG A 252 3.11 -1.64 7.02
C ARG A 252 2.71 -2.18 8.39
N SER A 253 1.89 -3.22 8.39
CA SER A 253 1.41 -3.85 9.62
C SER A 253 2.38 -4.95 10.08
N GLY A 254 2.64 -5.02 11.38
CA GLY A 254 3.28 -6.20 11.98
C GLY A 254 2.33 -7.39 12.11
N VAL A 255 1.01 -7.15 12.05
CA VAL A 255 -0.01 -8.19 12.14
C VAL A 255 -0.39 -8.74 10.77
N GLY A 256 0.08 -9.95 10.48
CA GLY A 256 -0.46 -10.87 9.47
C GLY A 256 -0.64 -10.33 8.05
N GLY A 257 -1.57 -10.93 7.31
CA GLY A 257 -2.00 -10.49 5.97
C GLY A 257 -3.16 -9.49 6.03
N LEU A 258 -3.63 -8.99 4.88
CA LEU A 258 -4.70 -7.98 4.81
C LEU A 258 -5.96 -8.37 5.57
N LYS A 259 -6.34 -9.64 5.53
CA LYS A 259 -7.48 -10.16 6.28
C LYS A 259 -7.30 -10.00 7.78
N ASP A 260 -6.12 -10.34 8.29
CA ASP A 260 -5.80 -10.25 9.72
C ASP A 260 -5.74 -8.78 10.17
N ILE A 261 -5.21 -7.89 9.32
CA ILE A 261 -5.21 -6.45 9.55
C ILE A 261 -6.65 -5.95 9.69
N ALA A 262 -7.53 -6.28 8.72
CA ALA A 262 -8.91 -5.83 8.72
C ALA A 262 -9.70 -6.34 9.95
N GLN A 263 -9.51 -7.61 10.32
CA GLN A 263 -10.13 -8.20 11.51
C GLN A 263 -9.61 -7.60 12.82
N THR A 264 -8.29 -7.34 12.89
CA THR A 264 -7.69 -6.72 14.08
C THR A 264 -8.18 -5.28 14.23
N LEU A 265 -8.27 -4.54 13.13
CA LEU A 265 -8.79 -3.18 13.10
C LEU A 265 -10.24 -3.12 13.60
N ASP A 266 -11.11 -4.01 13.11
CA ASP A 266 -12.50 -4.14 13.60
C ASP A 266 -12.56 -4.49 15.10
N LYS A 267 -11.74 -5.46 15.54
CA LYS A 267 -11.68 -5.88 16.94
C LYS A 267 -11.24 -4.75 17.86
N VAL A 268 -10.25 -3.97 17.44
CA VAL A 268 -9.72 -2.83 18.19
C VAL A 268 -10.76 -1.71 18.27
N SER A 269 -11.43 -1.43 17.16
CA SER A 269 -12.57 -0.51 17.08
C SER A 269 -13.69 -0.90 18.05
N LYS A 270 -14.17 -2.15 17.99
CA LYS A 270 -15.26 -2.65 18.86
C LYS A 270 -14.85 -2.68 20.33
N LYS A 271 -13.60 -3.00 20.64
CA LYS A 271 -13.09 -3.04 22.02
C LYS A 271 -13.00 -1.65 22.65
N SER A 272 -12.67 -0.64 21.85
CA SER A 272 -12.38 0.71 22.33
C SER A 272 -13.50 1.71 22.02
N ASP A 273 -14.59 1.24 21.40
CA ASP A 273 -15.71 2.04 20.89
C ASP A 273 -15.26 3.21 19.99
N ILE A 274 -14.33 2.91 19.09
CA ILE A 274 -13.72 3.89 18.19
C ILE A 274 -14.22 3.65 16.76
N PRO A 275 -14.77 4.67 16.08
CA PRO A 275 -15.26 4.50 14.73
C PRO A 275 -14.11 4.40 13.72
N TYR A 276 -14.28 3.47 12.78
CA TYR A 276 -13.53 3.41 11.54
C TYR A 276 -14.50 3.12 10.39
N ALA A 277 -14.05 3.30 9.15
CA ALA A 277 -14.79 2.84 7.97
C ALA A 277 -13.84 2.52 6.81
N PHE A 278 -14.01 1.37 6.16
CA PHE A 278 -13.27 1.05 4.94
C PHE A 278 -13.79 1.85 3.74
N THR A 279 -12.87 2.24 2.85
CA THR A 279 -13.16 2.92 1.59
C THR A 279 -12.34 2.31 0.43
N LEU A 280 -12.47 2.85 -0.78
CA LEU A 280 -11.80 2.44 -2.02
C LEU A 280 -11.94 0.93 -2.26
N SER A 281 -10.91 0.27 -2.77
CA SER A 281 -10.92 -1.17 -3.08
C SER A 281 -11.28 -2.02 -1.85
N ALA A 282 -10.87 -1.61 -0.64
CA ALA A 282 -11.19 -2.33 0.59
C ALA A 282 -12.70 -2.30 0.89
N GLY A 283 -13.33 -1.12 0.82
CA GLY A 283 -14.78 -0.99 0.98
C GLY A 283 -15.55 -1.72 -0.12
N LEU A 284 -15.13 -1.54 -1.38
CA LEU A 284 -15.77 -2.17 -2.53
C LEU A 284 -15.74 -3.70 -2.49
N SER A 285 -14.65 -4.28 -1.96
CA SER A 285 -14.49 -5.74 -1.83
C SER A 285 -15.53 -6.39 -0.93
N LEU A 286 -16.20 -5.62 -0.08
CA LEU A 286 -17.27 -6.09 0.79
C LEU A 286 -18.63 -6.12 0.09
N HIS A 287 -18.81 -5.38 -1.00
CA HIS A 287 -20.03 -5.43 -1.80
C HIS A 287 -20.00 -6.55 -2.83
N LYS A 288 -18.82 -6.80 -3.41
CA LYS A 288 -18.66 -7.79 -4.49
C LYS A 288 -17.22 -8.27 -4.61
N PRO A 289 -17.00 -9.44 -5.23
CA PRO A 289 -15.66 -9.89 -5.59
C PRO A 289 -15.01 -8.90 -6.56
N ILE A 290 -13.84 -8.38 -6.20
CA ILE A 290 -13.05 -7.48 -7.05
C ILE A 290 -11.68 -8.08 -7.37
N LYS A 291 -10.92 -7.40 -8.24
CA LYS A 291 -9.52 -7.75 -8.51
C LYS A 291 -8.71 -7.73 -7.20
N PRO A 292 -7.72 -8.62 -7.04
CA PRO A 292 -6.89 -8.65 -5.85
C PRO A 292 -6.15 -7.32 -5.68
N PHE A 293 -6.10 -6.84 -4.44
CA PHE A 293 -5.41 -5.61 -4.05
C PHE A 293 -4.49 -5.87 -2.85
N SER A 294 -3.48 -5.01 -2.69
CA SER A 294 -2.45 -5.14 -1.65
C SER A 294 -2.54 -4.10 -0.54
N LEU A 295 -3.43 -3.10 -0.68
CA LEU A 295 -3.51 -1.93 0.18
C LEU A 295 -4.94 -1.73 0.68
N LEU A 296 -5.12 -1.72 2.00
CA LEU A 296 -6.38 -1.36 2.65
C LEU A 296 -6.46 0.14 2.85
N HIS A 297 -7.61 0.74 2.57
CA HIS A 297 -7.88 2.14 2.84
C HIS A 297 -9.00 2.26 3.89
N ALA A 298 -8.73 2.95 4.98
CA ALA A 298 -9.69 3.13 6.06
C ALA A 298 -9.66 4.56 6.60
N TYR A 299 -10.85 5.12 6.82
CA TYR A 299 -11.02 6.36 7.55
C TYR A 299 -10.94 6.12 9.05
N VAL A 300 -10.23 7.00 9.74
CA VAL A 300 -10.08 7.04 11.20
C VAL A 300 -10.09 8.48 11.69
N ARG A 301 -10.39 8.71 12.98
CA ARG A 301 -10.20 10.01 13.62
C ARG A 301 -8.74 10.18 14.02
N ARG A 302 -8.22 11.41 13.99
CA ARG A 302 -6.83 11.68 14.38
C ARG A 302 -6.53 11.35 15.83
N ALA A 303 -7.50 11.58 16.72
CA ALA A 303 -7.37 11.26 18.14
C ALA A 303 -7.15 9.76 18.40
N ASP A 304 -7.59 8.90 17.48
CA ASP A 304 -7.57 7.44 17.64
C ASP A 304 -6.42 6.78 16.88
N LEU A 305 -5.67 7.56 16.08
CA LEU A 305 -4.64 7.06 15.19
C LEU A 305 -3.53 6.32 15.97
N SER A 306 -3.09 6.87 17.09
CA SER A 306 -2.05 6.26 17.94
C SER A 306 -2.45 4.90 18.51
N LEU A 307 -3.75 4.69 18.74
CA LEU A 307 -4.29 3.44 19.26
C LEU A 307 -4.27 2.35 18.18
N PHE A 308 -4.60 2.71 16.93
CA PHE A 308 -4.46 1.81 15.79
C PHE A 308 -2.99 1.51 15.49
N GLU A 309 -2.11 2.51 15.52
CA GLU A 309 -0.66 2.31 15.33
C GLU A 309 -0.08 1.29 16.31
N THR A 310 -0.41 1.44 17.60
CA THR A 310 0.08 0.53 18.64
C THR A 310 -0.52 -0.86 18.49
N SER A 311 -1.84 -0.96 18.28
CA SER A 311 -2.54 -2.25 18.26
C SER A 311 -2.24 -3.08 17.01
N LEU A 312 -2.02 -2.42 15.87
CA LEU A 312 -1.70 -3.07 14.59
C LEU A 312 -0.18 -3.16 14.34
N GLN A 313 0.65 -2.72 15.30
CA GLN A 313 2.12 -2.67 15.16
C GLN A 313 2.52 -1.97 13.85
N LEU A 314 1.90 -0.81 13.59
CA LEU A 314 2.10 -0.09 12.34
C LEU A 314 3.49 0.55 12.32
N THR A 315 4.18 0.36 11.20
CA THR A 315 5.42 1.06 10.88
C THR A 315 5.17 1.95 9.67
N PRO A 316 5.46 3.26 9.73
CA PRO A 316 5.35 4.15 8.57
C PRO A 316 6.12 3.59 7.38
N ASN A 317 5.52 3.66 6.20
CA ASN A 317 6.11 3.07 5.00
C ASN A 317 5.71 3.81 3.72
N ASP A 318 6.43 3.57 2.64
CA ASP A 318 6.14 4.17 1.34
C ASP A 318 4.81 3.67 0.76
N PRO A 319 4.06 4.50 0.00
CA PRO A 319 2.78 4.13 -0.60
C PRO A 319 2.83 2.85 -1.46
N GLU A 320 3.96 2.59 -2.12
CA GLU A 320 4.12 1.43 -3.01
C GLU A 320 4.27 0.10 -2.25
N SER A 321 4.74 0.14 -1.01
CA SER A 321 5.00 -1.06 -0.19
C SER A 321 4.14 -1.15 1.07
N ALA A 322 3.28 -0.14 1.29
CA ALA A 322 2.29 -0.12 2.34
C ALA A 322 1.22 -1.20 2.15
N GLN A 323 0.67 -1.65 3.27
CA GLN A 323 -0.46 -2.59 3.32
C GLN A 323 -1.73 -1.95 3.86
N LEU A 324 -1.57 -0.84 4.60
CA LEU A 324 -2.65 -0.07 5.18
C LEU A 324 -2.41 1.42 4.95
N CYS A 325 -3.44 2.11 4.52
CA CYS A 325 -3.52 3.55 4.36
C CYS A 325 -4.63 4.06 5.27
N LEU A 326 -4.26 4.89 6.25
CA LEU A 326 -5.20 5.52 7.17
C LEU A 326 -5.45 6.96 6.73
N LEU A 327 -6.71 7.25 6.46
CA LEU A 327 -7.19 8.57 6.06
C LEU A 327 -7.80 9.26 7.29
N VAL A 328 -7.23 10.39 7.67
CA VAL A 328 -7.75 11.17 8.80
C VAL A 328 -8.93 12.02 8.34
N ALA A 329 -10.10 11.72 8.89
CA ALA A 329 -11.37 12.39 8.62
C ALA A 329 -11.85 13.18 9.86
N ASP A 330 -11.07 14.15 10.29
CA ASP A 330 -11.49 15.07 11.35
C ASP A 330 -12.47 16.09 10.76
N GLY A 331 -13.76 15.76 10.76
CA GLY A 331 -14.84 16.62 10.25
C GLY A 331 -15.47 16.17 8.93
N THR A 332 -15.05 15.02 8.38
CA THR A 332 -15.65 14.46 7.17
C THR A 332 -16.84 13.55 7.53
N ASP A 333 -17.94 13.65 6.78
CA ASP A 333 -19.13 12.78 6.93
C ASP A 333 -18.88 11.28 6.64
N ALA A 334 -17.64 10.92 6.30
CA ALA A 334 -17.23 9.55 6.02
C ALA A 334 -17.47 8.61 7.23
N LEU A 335 -17.25 9.09 8.45
CA LEU A 335 -17.46 8.29 9.67
C LEU A 335 -18.88 8.40 10.23
N SER A 336 -19.61 9.48 9.95
CA SER A 336 -21.00 9.68 10.40
C SER A 336 -21.99 8.87 9.57
N THR A 337 -21.75 8.76 8.25
CA THR A 337 -22.60 8.01 7.31
C THR A 337 -22.17 6.56 7.10
N LYS A 338 -21.33 6.02 7.98
CA LYS A 338 -20.86 4.64 7.87
C LYS A 338 -21.98 3.62 8.12
N HIS A 339 -21.85 2.45 7.51
CA HIS A 339 -22.75 1.31 7.72
C HIS A 339 -21.95 0.01 7.81
N GLU A 340 -22.57 -1.06 8.32
CA GLU A 340 -21.91 -2.34 8.53
C GLU A 340 -22.22 -3.33 7.40
N LEU A 341 -21.18 -3.93 6.83
CA LEU A 341 -21.28 -5.00 5.83
C LEU A 341 -20.37 -6.15 6.22
N HIS A 342 -20.95 -7.35 6.28
CA HIS A 342 -20.23 -8.58 6.66
C HIS A 342 -19.46 -8.48 7.99
N GLY A 343 -19.97 -7.70 8.95
CA GLY A 343 -19.34 -7.52 10.26
C GLY A 343 -18.27 -6.41 10.32
N LEU A 344 -18.02 -5.71 9.22
CA LEU A 344 -17.03 -4.64 9.09
C LEU A 344 -17.69 -3.30 8.78
N SER A 345 -17.13 -2.21 9.29
CA SER A 345 -17.62 -0.85 9.00
C SER A 345 -17.11 -0.34 7.64
N VAL A 346 -18.02 0.20 6.83
CA VAL A 346 -17.78 0.73 5.47
C VAL A 346 -18.41 2.12 5.33
N VAL A 347 -17.79 3.00 4.55
CA VAL A 347 -18.37 4.32 4.24
C VAL A 347 -19.67 4.20 3.45
N SER A 348 -20.49 5.24 3.41
CA SER A 348 -21.72 5.25 2.58
C SER A 348 -21.43 5.02 1.10
N ASN A 349 -22.36 4.42 0.36
CA ASN A 349 -22.19 4.13 -1.08
C ASN A 349 -21.88 5.40 -1.90
N THR A 350 -22.50 6.53 -1.54
CA THR A 350 -22.25 7.84 -2.17
C THR A 350 -20.80 8.29 -1.95
N ARG A 351 -20.29 8.15 -0.72
CA ARG A 351 -18.89 8.46 -0.40
C ARG A 351 -17.93 7.49 -1.07
N LEU A 352 -18.20 6.19 -1.02
CA LEU A 352 -17.37 5.17 -1.65
C LEU A 352 -17.21 5.43 -3.14
N LYS A 353 -18.31 5.76 -3.83
CA LYS A 353 -18.31 6.11 -5.25
C LYS A 353 -17.46 7.35 -5.53
N HIS A 354 -17.58 8.38 -4.69
CA HIS A 354 -16.78 9.60 -4.80
C HIS A 354 -15.29 9.33 -4.60
N ASP A 355 -14.92 8.55 -3.59
CA ASP A 355 -13.53 8.21 -3.29
C ASP A 355 -12.91 7.40 -4.46
N LEU A 356 -13.66 6.46 -5.05
CA LEU A 356 -13.22 5.69 -6.22
C LEU A 356 -13.01 6.56 -7.47
N ILE A 357 -13.86 7.56 -7.69
CA ILE A 357 -13.67 8.51 -8.80
C ILE A 357 -12.40 9.34 -8.59
N ASN A 358 -12.19 9.81 -7.36
CA ASN A 358 -11.03 10.63 -7.01
C ASN A 358 -9.70 9.88 -7.07
N SER A 359 -9.71 8.57 -6.81
CA SER A 359 -8.52 7.72 -6.99
C SER A 359 -8.25 7.33 -8.44
N GLY A 360 -9.13 7.70 -9.38
CA GLY A 360 -9.04 7.34 -10.80
C GLY A 360 -9.64 5.97 -11.15
N GLU A 361 -10.32 5.31 -10.21
CA GLU A 361 -11.00 4.02 -10.38
C GLU A 361 -12.45 4.19 -10.90
N THR A 362 -12.61 4.98 -11.98
CA THR A 362 -13.93 5.35 -12.52
C THR A 362 -14.76 4.16 -12.98
N GLU A 363 -14.13 3.10 -13.50
CA GLU A 363 -14.81 1.86 -13.90
C GLU A 363 -15.43 1.14 -12.69
N LEU A 364 -14.71 1.08 -11.57
CA LEU A 364 -15.21 0.48 -10.34
C LEU A 364 -16.32 1.34 -9.70
N ALA A 365 -16.25 2.67 -9.89
CA ALA A 365 -17.24 3.62 -9.39
C ALA A 365 -18.58 3.57 -10.14
N LYS A 366 -18.60 3.25 -11.45
CA LYS A 366 -19.86 3.05 -12.22
C LYS A 366 -20.66 1.86 -11.71
N GLU A 367 -19.94 0.95 -11.10
CA GLU A 367 -20.35 -0.37 -10.70
C GLU A 367 -20.85 -0.38 -9.23
N MET A 368 -20.92 0.82 -8.62
CA MET A 368 -21.58 1.21 -7.37
C MET A 368 -22.77 2.12 -7.64
#